data_AF-A0A4V0XAA5-F1
#
_entry.id   AF-A0A4V0XAA5-F1
#
_cell.length_a   1.000
_cell.length_b   1.000
_cell.length_c   1.000
_cell.angle_alpha   90.00
_cell.angle_beta   90.00
_cell.angle_gamma   90.00
#
_symmetry.space_group_name_H-M   'P 1'
#
loop_
_entity.id
_entity.type
_entity.pdbx_description
1 polymer ?
#
loop_
_entity_poly.entity_id
_entity_poly.type
_entity_poly.pdbx_seq_one_letter_code
_entity_poly.pdbx_strand_id
1 'polypeptide(L)' 'MKAVLILILRFYRLAISPYLGNNCRFHPTCSVYAMQAIEKYGSLKGVWLAIKRIVKCHPGHPGGIDEVP' A
#
# COMPACT_ATOMS: atom_id res chain seq x y z
N MET A 1 11.92 -12.05 8.82
CA MET A 1 10.47 -11.75 8.98
C MET A 1 9.91 -10.68 8.03
N LYS A 2 10.72 -9.91 7.29
CA LYS A 2 10.24 -8.91 6.33
C LYS A 2 9.60 -9.52 5.07
N ALA A 3 10.14 -10.64 4.59
CA ALA A 3 9.74 -11.27 3.34
C ALA A 3 8.31 -11.83 3.35
N VAL A 4 7.86 -12.42 4.46
CA VAL A 4 6.52 -13.05 4.55
C VAL A 4 5.41 -12.01 4.39
N LEU A 5 5.55 -10.84 5.01
CA LEU A 5 4.59 -9.73 4.88
C LEU A 5 4.57 -9.14 3.47
N ILE A 6 5.74 -9.00 2.84
CA ILE A 6 5.83 -8.56 1.44
C ILE A 6 5.19 -9.59 0.50
N LEU A 7 5.36 -10.89 0.80
CA LEU A 7 4.78 -11.98 0.01
C LEU A 7 3.25 -11.98 0.10
N ILE A 8 2.68 -11.79 1.30
CA ILE A 8 1.24 -11.67 1.51
C ILE A 8 0.70 -10.43 0.80
N LEU A 9 1.37 -9.28 0.91
CA LEU A 9 0.98 -8.06 0.19
C LEU A 9 1.06 -8.22 -1.33
N ARG A 10 2.06 -8.95 -1.84
CA ARG A 10 2.15 -9.30 -3.27
C ARG A 10 1.05 -10.26 -3.70
N PHE A 11 0.72 -11.25 -2.88
CA PHE A 11 -0.36 -12.19 -3.18
C PHE A 11 -1.72 -11.49 -3.17
N TYR A 12 -1.95 -10.60 -2.19
CA TYR A 12 -3.12 -9.73 -2.14
C TYR A 12 -3.18 -8.81 -3.36
N ARG A 13 -2.05 -8.21 -3.76
CA ARG A 13 -1.97 -7.42 -5.00
C ARG A 13 -2.27 -8.28 -6.24
N LEU A 14 -1.70 -9.46 -6.39
CA LEU A 14 -1.91 -10.30 -7.57
C LEU A 14 -3.32 -10.90 -7.65
N ALA A 15 -3.92 -11.25 -6.51
CA ALA A 15 -5.25 -11.85 -6.46
C ALA A 15 -6.37 -10.79 -6.50
N ILE A 16 -6.18 -9.64 -5.86
CA ILE A 16 -7.23 -8.62 -5.69
C ILE A 16 -7.03 -7.40 -6.59
N SER A 17 -5.79 -6.98 -6.91
CA SER A 17 -5.55 -5.82 -7.81
C SER A 17 -6.16 -5.96 -9.21
N PRO A 18 -6.19 -7.13 -9.88
CA PRO A 18 -6.86 -7.24 -11.18
C PRO A 18 -8.38 -7.14 -11.05
N TYR A 19 -8.95 -7.53 -9.91
CA TYR A 19 -10.39 -7.45 -9.65
C TYR A 19 -10.83 -6.07 -9.16
N LEU A 20 -9.95 -5.34 -8.49
CA LEU A 20 -10.24 -4.05 -7.89
C LEU A 20 -9.95 -2.87 -8.82
N GLY A 21 -9.35 -3.09 -9.99
CA GLY A 21 -8.98 -2.02 -10.94
C GLY A 21 -7.98 -1.01 -10.33
N ASN A 22 -7.52 -0.07 -11.14
CA ASN A 22 -6.54 0.95 -10.74
C ASN A 22 -7.20 2.05 -9.85
N ASN A 23 -7.89 1.65 -8.78
CA ASN A 23 -8.69 2.50 -7.89
C ASN A 23 -7.86 3.22 -6.80
N CYS A 24 -6.52 3.11 -6.81
CA CYS A 24 -5.70 3.92 -5.89
C CYS A 24 -5.79 5.39 -6.33
N ARG A 25 -6.49 6.19 -5.52
CA ARG A 25 -6.63 7.65 -5.72
C ARG A 25 -5.37 8.44 -5.31
N PHE A 26 -4.40 7.77 -4.68
CA PHE A 26 -3.16 8.39 -4.25
C PHE A 26 -1.98 8.00 -5.14
N HIS A 27 -1.10 8.96 -5.41
CA HIS A 27 0.16 8.76 -6.12
C HIS A 27 1.35 8.94 -5.16
N PRO A 28 2.38 8.07 -5.21
CA PRO A 28 2.41 6.79 -5.89
C PRO A 28 1.38 5.80 -5.31
N THR A 29 1.08 4.73 -6.06
CA THR A 29 0.02 3.77 -5.66
C THR A 29 0.28 3.18 -4.27
N CYS A 30 -0.80 2.74 -3.62
CA CYS A 30 -0.80 2.18 -2.28
C CYS A 30 0.24 1.04 -2.11
N SER A 31 0.47 0.25 -3.17
CA SER A 31 1.47 -0.83 -3.20
C SER A 31 2.92 -0.33 -3.29
N VAL A 32 3.17 0.76 -4.02
CA VAL A 32 4.50 1.38 -4.13
C VAL A 32 4.85 2.06 -2.81
N TYR A 33 3.89 2.77 -2.22
CA TYR A 33 4.02 3.34 -0.88
C TYR A 33 4.34 2.25 0.15
N ALA A 34 3.66 1.11 0.09
CA ALA A 34 3.93 -0.01 1.00
C ALA A 34 5.36 -0.54 0.85
N MET A 35 5.87 -0.70 -0.37
CA MET A 35 7.25 -1.13 -0.61
C MET A 35 8.26 -0.12 -0.06
N GLN A 36 8.10 1.16 -0.40
CA GLN A 36 8.97 2.23 0.10
C GLN A 36 8.93 2.34 1.64
N ALA A 37 7.75 2.21 2.26
CA ALA A 37 7.59 2.28 3.70
C ALA A 37 8.22 1.08 4.41
N ILE A 38 8.12 -0.12 3.84
CA ILE A 38 8.78 -1.32 4.37
C ILE A 38 10.30 -1.24 4.24
N GLU A 39 10.79 -0.66 3.14
CA GLU A 39 12.22 -0.45 2.90
C GLU A 39 12.80 0.59 3.87
N LYS A 40 12.11 1.72 4.07
CA LYS A 40 12.56 2.84 4.91
C LYS A 40 12.39 2.58 6.41
N TYR A 41 11.27 1.99 6.84
CA TYR A 41 10.91 1.82 8.25
C TYR A 41 10.92 0.37 8.77
N GLY A 42 11.19 -0.60 7.89
CA GLY A 42 11.06 -2.02 8.21
C GLY A 42 9.63 -2.53 8.10
N SER A 43 9.46 -3.86 8.22
CA SER A 43 8.21 -4.54 7.88
C SER A 43 7.03 -4.17 8.77
N LEU A 44 7.22 -4.03 10.08
CA LEU A 44 6.11 -3.70 11.00
C LEU A 44 5.56 -2.30 10.75
N LYS A 45 6.44 -1.30 10.75
CA LYS A 45 6.06 0.11 10.61
C LYS A 45 5.66 0.46 9.17
N GLY A 46 6.29 -0.16 8.18
CA GLY A 46 5.92 -0.04 6.77
C GLY A 46 4.54 -0.62 6.45
N VAL A 47 4.22 -1.80 7.02
CA VAL A 47 2.88 -2.40 6.87
C VAL A 47 1.82 -1.57 7.58
N TRP A 48 2.11 -1.05 8.77
CA TRP A 48 1.19 -0.16 9.48
C TRP A 48 0.85 1.10 8.67
N LEU A 49 1.87 1.76 8.10
CA LEU A 49 1.69 2.93 7.24
C LEU A 49 0.88 2.59 5.97
N ALA A 50 1.18 1.45 5.35
CA ALA A 50 0.47 0.98 4.16
C ALA A 50 -1.01 0.70 4.43
N ILE A 51 -1.33 -0.04 5.49
CA ILE A 51 -2.72 -0.36 5.88
C ILE A 51 -3.49 0.93 6.18
N LYS A 52 -2.90 1.84 6.96
CA LYS A 52 -3.51 3.13 7.28
C LYS A 52 -3.89 3.91 6.02
N ARG A 53 -3.09 3.82 4.96
CA ARG A 53 -3.36 4.48 3.68
C ARG A 53 -4.38 3.74 2.81
N ILE A 54 -4.37 2.40 2.82
CA ILE A 54 -5.40 1.58 2.15
C ILE A 54 -6.78 1.88 2.74
N VAL A 55 -6.89 1.98 4.07
CA VAL A 55 -8.16 2.33 4.76
C VAL A 55 -8.64 3.74 4.36
N LYS A 56 -7.73 4.69 4.13
CA LYS A 56 -8.07 6.03 3.61
C LYS A 56 -8.43 6.04 2.14
N CYS A 57 -8.09 5.00 1.38
CA CYS A 57 -8.36 4.90 -0.05
C CYS A 57 -9.82 4.46 -0.29
N HIS A 58 -10.77 5.32 0.05
CA HIS A 58 -12.19 5.13 -0.21
C HIS A 58 -12.69 6.06 -1.34
N PRO A 59 -13.77 5.71 -2.08
CA PRO A 59 -14.33 6.50 -3.17
C PRO A 59 -14.90 7.87 -2.75
N GLY A 60 -14.82 8.26 -1.48
CA GLY A 60 -15.12 9.61 -0.99
C GLY A 60 -13.88 10.48 -0.70
N HIS A 61 -12.66 9.95 -0.72
CA HIS A 61 -11.45 10.72 -0.40
C HIS A 61 -10.86 11.34 -1.66
N PRO A 62 -10.56 12.66 -1.75
CA PRO A 62 -10.11 13.32 -2.98
C PRO A 62 -8.83 12.76 -3.63
N GLY A 63 -8.13 11.82 -3.00
CA GLY A 63 -6.82 11.37 -3.45
C GLY A 63 -5.75 12.45 -3.31
N GLY A 64 -4.55 12.19 -3.83
CA GLY A 64 -3.45 13.15 -3.79
C GLY A 64 -2.06 12.51 -3.88
N ILE A 65 -1.03 13.35 -3.94
CA ILE A 65 0.36 12.89 -3.85
C ILE A 65 0.70 12.76 -2.37
N ASP A 66 1.07 11.55 -1.94
CA ASP A 66 1.48 11.29 -0.57
C ASP A 66 2.74 10.41 -0.61
N GLU A 67 3.84 10.95 -0.14
CA GLU A 67 5.17 10.32 -0.20
C GLU A 67 5.44 9.61 1.13
N VAL A 68 6.32 8.61 1.13
CA VAL A 68 6.70 7.99 2.40
C VAL A 68 7.53 8.99 3.21
N PRO A 69 7.08 9.41 4.42
CA PRO A 69 7.81 10.36 5.26
C PRO A 69 9.18 9.81 5.63
#